data_AF-A0A933C6C9-F1
#
_entry.id   AF-A0A933C6C9-F1
#
_cell.length_a   1.000
_cell.length_b   1.000
_cell.length_c   1.000
_cell.angle_alpha   90.00
_cell.angle_beta   90.00
_cell.angle_gamma   90.00
#
_symmetry.space_group_name_H-M   'P 1'
#
loop_
_entity.id
_entity.type
_entity.pdbx_description
1 polymer ?
#
loop_
_entity_poly.entity_id
_entity_poly.type
_entity_poly.pdbx_seq_one_letter_code
_entity_poly.pdbx_strand_id
1 'polypeptide(L)'
;MPEVPPAPEVVLYRCGCSHCDMAEEELRRQAARHGAAFEVRRVEKEGVGQLAGWATPVVYVNGVEISHYTMSAKAWREALAATLERKRLRGEVVDLRCYEDSGARGPEHQECAEHCINEIKLPMGLLTADGDLYQVVAGRGTAGAHEGLKQLIGRQVEITGDLFHWKGRSTLIVRDVS
;
A
#
# COMPACT_ATOMS: atom_id res chain seq x y z
N MET A 1 14.88 -23.30 3.26
CA MET A 1 15.00 -22.44 4.46
C MET A 1 13.77 -21.55 4.47
N PRO A 2 13.03 -21.41 5.58
CA PRO A 2 11.97 -20.41 5.61
C PRO A 2 12.64 -19.05 5.36
N GLU A 3 12.16 -18.33 4.35
CA GLU A 3 12.62 -16.97 4.12
C GLU A 3 12.35 -16.14 5.38
N VAL A 4 13.34 -15.34 5.80
CA VAL A 4 13.14 -14.40 6.90
C VAL A 4 12.02 -13.46 6.49
N PRO A 5 10.92 -13.36 7.26
CA PRO A 5 9.82 -12.47 6.90
C PRO A 5 10.37 -11.04 6.81
N PRO A 6 9.92 -10.28 5.81
CA PRO A 6 10.43 -8.94 5.59
C PRO A 6 10.15 -8.08 6.83
N ALA A 7 11.11 -7.23 7.19
CA ALA A 7 10.89 -6.26 8.24
C ALA A 7 9.75 -5.32 7.83
N PRO A 8 8.84 -4.97 8.74
CA PRO A 8 7.79 -4.02 8.44
C PRO A 8 8.38 -2.64 8.13
N GLU A 9 7.63 -1.85 7.38
CA GLU A 9 8.00 -0.47 7.05
C GLU A 9 6.90 0.50 7.49
N VAL A 10 7.31 1.66 7.96
CA VAL A 10 6.43 2.73 8.42
C VAL A 10 6.80 4.02 7.72
N VAL A 11 5.80 4.70 7.17
CA VAL A 11 5.93 6.05 6.61
C VAL A 11 5.00 7.00 7.35
N LEU A 12 5.57 8.04 7.94
CA LEU A 12 4.83 9.12 8.58
C LEU A 12 4.83 10.36 7.69
N TYR A 13 3.65 10.81 7.26
CA TYR A 13 3.46 12.13 6.67
C TYR A 13 3.11 13.16 7.75
N ARG A 14 3.89 14.24 7.87
CA ARG A 14 3.71 15.28 8.90
C ARG A 14 3.86 16.70 8.39
N CYS A 15 3.12 17.65 8.98
CA CYS A 15 3.21 19.08 8.67
C CYS A 15 4.14 19.87 9.61
N GLY A 16 4.65 19.26 10.69
CA GLY A 16 5.58 19.93 11.62
C GLY A 16 4.95 20.50 12.89
N CYS A 17 3.68 20.21 13.20
CA CYS A 17 3.04 20.62 14.45
C CYS A 17 3.42 19.69 15.62
N SER A 18 3.16 20.14 16.86
CA SER A 18 3.40 19.36 18.08
C SER A 18 2.67 18.01 18.08
N HIS A 19 1.48 17.94 17.48
CA HIS A 19 0.74 16.68 17.33
C HIS A 19 1.50 15.66 16.46
N CYS A 20 2.14 16.12 15.39
CA CYS A 20 2.99 15.28 14.55
C CYS A 20 4.30 14.90 15.24
N ASP A 21 4.86 15.76 16.11
CA ASP A 21 6.05 15.42 16.90
C ASP A 21 5.76 14.28 17.86
N MET A 22 4.62 14.32 18.56
CA MET A 22 4.17 13.22 19.42
C MET A 22 3.95 11.93 18.63
N ALA A 23 3.36 12.02 17.44
CA ALA A 23 3.17 10.87 16.55
C ALA A 23 4.51 10.25 16.14
N GLU A 24 5.48 11.09 15.73
CA GLU A 24 6.80 10.62 15.33
C GLU A 24 7.53 9.93 16.48
N GLU A 25 7.53 10.50 17.68
CA GLU A 25 8.19 9.91 18.84
C GLU A 25 7.63 8.51 19.14
N GLU A 26 6.30 8.38 19.17
CA GLU A 26 5.65 7.11 19.44
C GLU A 26 5.90 6.08 18.31
N LEU A 27 5.82 6.50 17.05
CA LEU A 27 6.09 5.60 15.93
C LEU A 27 7.55 5.15 15.89
N ARG A 28 8.52 6.01 16.21
CA ARG A 28 9.93 5.61 16.33
C ARG A 28 10.12 4.57 17.43
N ARG A 29 9.44 4.75 18.57
CA ARG A 29 9.47 3.78 19.69
C ARG A 29 8.93 2.42 19.25
N GLN A 30 7.82 2.41 18.52
CA GLN A 30 7.20 1.18 18.04
C GLN A 30 8.02 0.54 16.92
N ALA A 31 8.45 1.31 15.93
CA ALA A 31 9.30 0.84 14.85
C ALA A 31 10.55 0.14 15.39
N ALA A 32 11.25 0.75 16.36
CA ALA A 32 12.42 0.13 16.99
C ALA A 32 12.09 -1.21 17.68
N ARG A 33 10.94 -1.31 18.37
CA ARG A 33 10.49 -2.56 19.02
C ARG A 33 10.18 -3.67 18.03
N HIS A 34 9.71 -3.32 16.84
CA HIS A 34 9.32 -4.25 15.79
C HIS A 34 10.40 -4.44 14.71
N GLY A 35 11.58 -3.83 14.87
CA GLY A 35 12.64 -3.85 13.86
C GLY A 35 12.24 -3.21 12.53
N ALA A 36 11.26 -2.30 12.55
CA ALA A 36 10.67 -1.71 11.36
C ALA A 36 11.56 -0.62 10.76
N ALA A 37 11.61 -0.55 9.43
CA ALA A 37 12.14 0.63 8.75
C ALA A 37 11.20 1.82 8.98
N PHE A 38 11.75 3.01 9.26
CA PHE A 38 10.98 4.21 9.56
C PHE A 38 11.38 5.38 8.65
N GLU A 39 10.41 5.94 7.94
CA GLU A 39 10.57 7.09 7.06
C GLU A 39 9.62 8.23 7.47
N VAL A 40 10.11 9.46 7.43
CA VAL A 40 9.32 10.67 7.68
C VAL A 40 9.28 11.49 6.40
N ARG A 41 8.06 11.84 5.97
CA ARG A 41 7.80 12.72 4.83
C ARG A 41 7.15 13.99 5.32
N ARG A 42 7.80 15.12 5.06
CA ARG A 42 7.22 16.43 5.36
C ARG A 42 6.25 16.81 4.25
N VAL A 43 5.04 17.21 4.64
CA VAL A 43 4.07 17.76 3.69
C VAL A 43 3.94 19.26 3.92
N GLU A 44 3.98 20.02 2.84
CA GLU A 44 3.73 21.46 2.86
C GLU A 44 2.22 21.72 2.97
N LYS A 45 1.83 22.77 3.69
CA LYS A 45 0.42 23.09 3.94
C LYS A 45 -0.37 23.31 2.63
N GLU A 46 0.27 23.84 1.59
CA GLU A 46 -0.37 24.03 0.29
C GLU A 46 -0.52 22.72 -0.54
N GLY A 47 0.28 21.68 -0.26
CA GLY A 47 0.37 20.46 -1.08
C GLY A 47 -0.58 19.31 -0.68
N VAL A 48 -1.27 19.39 0.46
CA VAL A 48 -2.16 18.31 0.96
C VAL A 48 -3.58 18.40 0.41
N GLY A 49 -3.87 19.38 -0.45
CA GLY A 49 -5.19 19.53 -1.09
C GLY A 49 -5.66 18.28 -1.84
N GLN A 50 -4.72 17.45 -2.31
CA GLN A 50 -5.00 16.17 -2.98
C GLN A 50 -4.90 14.93 -2.06
N LEU A 51 -4.30 15.04 -0.87
CA LEU A 51 -4.04 13.92 0.07
C LEU A 51 -4.84 14.07 1.37
N ALA A 52 -6.13 14.34 1.25
CA ALA A 52 -7.07 14.44 2.39
C ALA A 52 -6.94 15.69 3.27
N GLY A 53 -6.61 16.85 2.70
CA GLY A 53 -6.88 18.18 3.28
C GLY A 53 -6.46 18.36 4.75
N TRP A 54 -5.29 18.95 5.02
CA TRP A 54 -4.85 19.40 6.36
C TRP A 54 -4.68 18.30 7.45
N ALA A 55 -5.03 17.04 7.17
CA ALA A 55 -5.25 15.98 8.17
C ALA A 55 -4.01 15.15 8.56
N THR A 56 -2.85 15.77 8.78
CA THR A 56 -1.67 15.06 9.33
C THR A 56 -1.76 14.88 10.86
N PRO A 57 -1.15 13.85 11.46
CA PRO A 57 -0.28 12.84 10.85
C PRO A 57 -1.05 11.81 10.02
N VAL A 58 -0.47 11.39 8.90
CA VAL A 58 -0.94 10.20 8.15
C VAL A 58 0.12 9.12 8.26
N VAL A 59 -0.30 7.93 8.69
CA VAL A 59 0.61 6.82 8.99
C VAL A 59 0.30 5.67 8.06
N TYR A 60 1.31 5.28 7.29
CA TYR A 60 1.29 4.07 6.49
C TYR A 60 2.16 3.01 7.13
N VAL A 61 1.67 1.77 7.15
CA VAL A 61 2.44 0.59 7.49
C VAL A 61 2.37 -0.35 6.30
N ASN A 62 3.53 -0.75 5.77
CA ASN A 62 3.63 -1.67 4.63
C ASN A 62 2.78 -1.22 3.41
N GLY A 63 2.81 0.09 3.11
CA GLY A 63 2.05 0.69 2.01
C GLY A 63 0.54 0.88 2.27
N VAL A 64 0.02 0.48 3.43
CA VAL A 64 -1.41 0.62 3.80
C VAL A 64 -1.59 1.75 4.81
N GLU A 65 -2.56 2.63 4.56
CA GLU A 65 -2.92 3.68 5.51
C GLU A 65 -3.56 3.06 6.77
N ILE A 66 -2.95 3.32 7.93
CA ILE A 66 -3.42 2.83 9.23
C ILE A 66 -4.24 3.89 9.96
N SER A 67 -3.86 5.16 9.82
CA SER A 67 -4.55 6.29 10.42
C SER A 67 -4.26 7.59 9.69
N HIS A 68 -5.27 8.45 9.60
CA HIS A 68 -5.15 9.87 9.31
C HIS A 68 -5.58 10.70 10.53
N TYR A 69 -4.96 11.86 10.75
CA TYR A 69 -5.26 12.88 11.78
C TYR A 69 -5.31 12.42 13.25
N THR A 70 -5.18 11.12 13.52
CA THR A 70 -5.49 10.52 14.82
C THR A 70 -4.27 9.83 15.39
N MET A 71 -4.04 10.02 16.68
CA MET A 71 -3.02 9.30 17.46
C MET A 71 -3.50 7.88 17.77
N SER A 72 -3.33 6.98 16.81
CA SER A 72 -3.82 5.60 16.90
C SER A 72 -2.73 4.63 17.33
N ALA A 73 -2.03 4.91 18.44
CA ALA A 73 -0.86 4.15 18.90
C ALA A 73 -1.11 2.63 19.01
N LYS A 74 -2.31 2.21 19.43
CA LYS A 74 -2.71 0.79 19.44
C LYS A 74 -2.75 0.21 18.03
N ALA A 75 -3.38 0.89 17.08
CA ALA A 75 -3.50 0.43 15.71
C ALA A 75 -2.14 0.36 15.01
N TRP A 76 -1.26 1.33 15.25
CA TRP A 76 0.12 1.32 14.71
C TRP A 76 0.90 0.10 15.19
N ARG A 77 0.78 -0.22 16.48
CA ARG A 77 1.44 -1.39 17.07
C ARG A 77 0.88 -2.70 16.51
N GLU A 78 -0.43 -2.78 16.36
CA GLU A 78 -1.10 -3.95 15.78
C GLU A 78 -0.69 -4.15 14.32
N ALA A 79 -0.64 -3.08 13.53
CA ALA A 79 -0.19 -3.13 12.14
C ALA A 79 1.28 -3.54 12.03
N LEU A 80 2.15 -3.04 12.92
CA LEU A 80 3.56 -3.42 12.99
C LEU A 80 3.80 -4.86 13.45
N ALA A 81 2.86 -5.42 14.23
CA ALA A 81 2.91 -6.80 14.69
C ALA A 81 2.29 -7.79 13.70
N ALA A 82 1.53 -7.30 12.71
CA ALA A 82 0.88 -8.15 11.73
C ALA A 82 1.92 -8.79 10.79
N THR A 83 1.67 -10.05 10.44
CA THR A 83 2.58 -10.86 9.65
C THR A 83 2.66 -10.37 8.21
N LEU A 84 3.87 -10.38 7.67
CA LEU A 84 4.14 -10.26 6.24
C LEU A 84 4.50 -11.63 5.68
N GLU A 85 3.76 -12.09 4.67
CA GLU A 85 3.97 -13.39 4.04
C GLU A 85 4.46 -13.20 2.60
N ARG A 86 5.69 -13.63 2.29
CA ARG A 86 6.16 -13.59 0.90
C ARG A 86 5.42 -14.63 0.06
N LYS A 87 4.80 -14.19 -1.04
CA LYS A 87 4.16 -15.07 -2.02
C LYS A 87 4.49 -14.69 -3.44
N ARG A 88 4.37 -15.68 -4.30
CA ARG A 88 4.31 -15.54 -5.76
C ARG A 88 2.89 -15.83 -6.18
N LEU A 89 2.21 -14.84 -6.75
CA LEU A 89 0.81 -14.90 -7.13
C LEU A 89 0.68 -14.62 -8.63
N ARG A 90 -0.19 -15.38 -9.30
CA ARG A 90 -0.54 -15.16 -10.70
C ARG A 90 -1.97 -14.62 -10.79
N GLY A 91 -2.17 -13.62 -11.63
CA GLY A 91 -3.49 -13.02 -11.82
C GLY A 91 -3.51 -11.91 -12.85
N GLU A 92 -4.70 -11.35 -13.04
CA GLU A 92 -4.93 -10.19 -13.89
C GLU A 92 -4.70 -8.89 -13.11
N VAL A 93 -3.99 -7.95 -13.73
CA VAL A 93 -3.90 -6.58 -13.20
C VAL A 93 -5.19 -5.83 -13.54
N VAL A 94 -5.95 -5.41 -12.53
CA VAL A 94 -7.27 -4.79 -12.69
C VAL A 94 -7.34 -3.40 -12.05
N ASP A 95 -8.28 -2.57 -12.50
CA ASP A 95 -8.76 -1.45 -11.67
C ASP A 95 -9.54 -2.02 -10.49
N LEU A 96 -9.07 -1.77 -9.27
CA LEU A 96 -9.63 -2.40 -8.08
C LEU A 96 -11.08 -1.98 -7.87
N ARG A 97 -11.39 -0.70 -8.09
CA ARG A 97 -12.72 -0.14 -7.83
C ARG A 97 -13.74 -0.68 -8.82
N CYS A 98 -13.46 -0.65 -10.12
CA CYS A 98 -14.36 -1.13 -11.15
C CYS A 98 -14.64 -2.63 -11.01
N TYR A 99 -13.64 -3.40 -10.61
CA TYR A 99 -13.82 -4.82 -10.31
C TYR A 99 -14.70 -5.03 -9.06
N GLU A 100 -14.47 -4.30 -7.96
CA GLU A 100 -15.31 -4.39 -6.77
C GLU A 100 -16.75 -3.94 -7.02
N ASP A 101 -16.95 -2.88 -7.81
CA ASP A 101 -18.27 -2.29 -8.09
C ASP A 101 -19.10 -3.14 -9.07
N SER A 102 -18.47 -3.78 -10.06
CA SER A 102 -19.20 -4.43 -11.18
C SER A 102 -18.56 -5.70 -11.75
N GLY A 103 -17.42 -6.13 -11.23
CA GLY A 103 -16.67 -7.27 -11.76
C GLY A 103 -15.95 -7.00 -13.10
N ALA A 104 -15.85 -5.73 -13.51
CA ALA A 104 -15.25 -5.34 -14.78
C ALA A 104 -13.76 -5.72 -14.85
N ARG A 105 -13.38 -6.46 -15.91
CA ARG A 105 -12.02 -6.98 -16.15
C ARG A 105 -11.86 -7.44 -17.61
N GLY A 106 -10.64 -7.82 -17.97
CA GLY A 106 -10.30 -8.41 -19.25
C GLY A 106 -10.11 -7.38 -20.37
N PRO A 107 -9.94 -7.85 -21.62
CA PRO A 107 -9.60 -6.98 -22.76
C PRO A 107 -10.59 -5.84 -23.00
N GLU A 108 -11.89 -6.09 -22.76
CA GLU A 108 -12.94 -5.09 -22.95
C GLU A 108 -12.87 -3.93 -21.94
N HIS A 109 -12.20 -4.12 -20.81
CA HIS A 109 -12.08 -3.10 -19.76
C HIS A 109 -10.66 -2.54 -19.61
N GLN A 110 -9.71 -2.97 -20.45
CA GLN A 110 -8.31 -2.60 -20.32
C GLN A 110 -8.09 -1.08 -20.46
N GLU A 111 -8.58 -0.45 -21.53
CA GLU A 111 -8.39 0.99 -21.76
C GLU A 111 -9.01 1.86 -20.65
N CYS A 112 -10.18 1.44 -20.14
CA CYS A 112 -10.83 2.12 -19.03
C CYS A 112 -10.01 2.00 -17.75
N ALA A 113 -9.49 0.81 -17.45
CA ALA A 113 -8.64 0.56 -16.29
C ALA A 113 -7.32 1.35 -16.39
N GLU A 114 -6.70 1.41 -17.58
CA GLU A 114 -5.50 2.22 -17.83
C GLU A 114 -5.75 3.70 -17.52
N HIS A 115 -6.87 4.26 -17.99
CA HIS A 115 -7.23 5.64 -17.70
C HIS A 115 -7.44 5.87 -16.19
N CYS A 116 -8.19 5.00 -15.53
CA CYS A 116 -8.48 5.12 -14.09
C CYS A 116 -7.21 5.06 -13.22
N ILE A 117 -6.32 4.10 -13.49
CA ILE A 117 -5.09 3.92 -12.71
C ILE A 117 -4.06 5.02 -13.03
N ASN A 118 -3.91 5.38 -14.31
CA ASN A 118 -2.85 6.31 -14.72
C ASN A 118 -3.24 7.78 -14.58
N GLU A 119 -4.48 8.16 -14.90
CA GLU A 119 -4.91 9.56 -14.90
C GLU A 119 -5.66 9.94 -13.63
N ILE A 120 -6.59 9.08 -13.18
CA ILE A 120 -7.44 9.34 -12.00
C ILE A 120 -6.74 8.89 -10.70
N LYS A 121 -5.67 8.09 -10.81
CA LYS A 121 -4.88 7.54 -9.68
C LYS A 121 -5.72 6.64 -8.77
N LEU A 122 -6.64 5.86 -9.35
CA LEU A 122 -7.38 4.85 -8.62
C LEU A 122 -6.49 3.65 -8.24
N PRO A 123 -6.84 2.90 -7.17
CA PRO A 123 -6.06 1.75 -6.74
C PRO A 123 -6.04 0.62 -7.78
N MET A 124 -4.88 0.01 -7.94
CA MET A 124 -4.67 -1.16 -8.80
C MET A 124 -4.84 -2.45 -7.97
N GLY A 125 -5.36 -3.50 -8.59
CA GLY A 125 -5.56 -4.81 -8.00
C GLY A 125 -4.89 -5.93 -8.79
N LEU A 126 -4.67 -7.07 -8.12
CA LEU A 126 -4.35 -8.36 -8.73
C LEU A 126 -5.50 -9.32 -8.45
N LEU A 127 -6.16 -9.78 -9.51
CA LEU A 127 -7.22 -10.76 -9.45
C LEU A 127 -6.69 -12.14 -9.85
N THR A 128 -6.67 -13.07 -8.92
CA THR A 128 -6.22 -14.45 -9.19
C THR A 128 -7.30 -15.27 -9.91
N ALA A 129 -6.89 -16.39 -10.51
CA ALA A 129 -7.82 -17.33 -11.16
C ALA A 129 -8.85 -17.93 -10.20
N ASP A 130 -8.49 -18.06 -8.92
CA ASP A 130 -9.36 -18.59 -7.86
C ASP A 130 -10.36 -17.54 -7.34
N GLY A 131 -10.27 -16.29 -7.82
CA GLY A 131 -11.18 -15.20 -7.48
C GLY A 131 -10.70 -14.31 -6.33
N ASP A 132 -9.54 -14.59 -5.73
CA ASP A 132 -8.95 -13.71 -4.72
C ASP A 132 -8.50 -12.39 -5.35
N LEU A 133 -8.81 -11.29 -4.65
CA LEU A 133 -8.47 -9.93 -5.05
C LEU A 133 -7.51 -9.30 -4.04
N TYR A 134 -6.38 -8.80 -4.53
CA TYR A 134 -5.36 -8.13 -3.72
C TYR A 134 -5.16 -6.71 -4.20
N GLN A 135 -5.22 -5.72 -3.30
CA GLN A 135 -4.76 -4.38 -3.64
C GLN A 135 -3.25 -4.42 -3.84
N VAL A 136 -2.77 -3.83 -4.93
CA VAL A 136 -1.35 -3.80 -5.26
C VAL A 136 -0.76 -2.44 -4.89
N VAL A 137 0.35 -2.45 -4.16
CA VAL A 137 1.05 -1.22 -3.74
C VAL A 137 2.55 -1.33 -3.94
N ALA A 138 3.20 -0.18 -4.12
CA ALA A 138 4.66 -0.09 -4.02
C ALA A 138 5.10 -0.17 -2.56
N GLY A 139 6.17 -0.92 -2.30
CA GLY A 139 6.91 -0.88 -1.05
C GLY A 139 8.17 -0.03 -1.18
N ARG A 140 8.96 0.04 -0.10
CA ARG A 140 10.25 0.74 -0.13
C ARG A 140 11.17 0.15 -1.21
N GLY A 141 11.63 1.00 -2.11
CA GLY A 141 12.55 0.64 -3.19
C GLY A 141 11.93 -0.09 -4.38
N THR A 142 10.61 -0.30 -4.41
CA THR A 142 9.95 -1.10 -5.47
C THR A 142 9.03 -0.28 -6.37
N ALA A 143 9.18 1.05 -6.34
CA ALA A 143 8.42 1.96 -7.20
C ALA A 143 8.52 1.59 -8.70
N GLY A 144 9.70 1.16 -9.17
CA GLY A 144 9.87 0.72 -10.57
C GLY A 144 9.07 -0.52 -10.93
N ALA A 145 9.00 -1.52 -10.03
CA ALA A 145 8.22 -2.73 -10.25
C ALA A 145 6.71 -2.42 -10.27
N HIS A 146 6.25 -1.57 -9.35
CA HIS A 146 4.86 -1.10 -9.34
C HIS A 146 4.52 -0.25 -10.58
N GLU A 147 5.43 0.60 -11.05
CA GLU A 147 5.23 1.37 -12.28
C GLU A 147 5.18 0.47 -13.52
N GLY A 148 6.01 -0.58 -13.56
CA GLY A 148 5.99 -1.58 -14.62
C GLY A 148 4.64 -2.30 -14.76
N LEU A 149 3.93 -2.54 -13.65
CA LEU A 149 2.59 -3.15 -13.68
C LEU A 149 1.55 -2.31 -14.40
N LYS A 150 1.71 -0.98 -14.43
CA LYS A 150 0.79 -0.11 -15.17
C LYS A 150 0.81 -0.36 -16.68
N GLN A 151 1.92 -0.89 -17.21
CA GLN A 151 2.04 -1.31 -18.61
C GLN A 151 1.41 -2.69 -18.87
N LEU A 152 0.99 -3.37 -17.81
CA LEU A 152 0.43 -4.73 -17.83
C LEU A 152 -1.02 -4.76 -17.35
N ILE A 153 -1.68 -3.61 -17.25
CA ILE A 153 -3.12 -3.51 -16.92
C ILE A 153 -3.93 -4.36 -17.91
N GLY A 154 -4.92 -5.09 -17.40
CA GLY A 154 -5.74 -6.04 -18.15
C GLY A 154 -5.03 -7.33 -18.58
N ARG A 155 -3.75 -7.51 -18.21
CA ARG A 155 -2.96 -8.69 -18.57
C ARG A 155 -2.74 -9.63 -17.39
N GLN A 156 -2.53 -10.89 -17.72
CA GLN A 156 -2.08 -11.92 -16.77
C GLN A 156 -0.60 -11.74 -16.49
N VAL A 157 -0.25 -11.61 -15.21
CA VAL A 157 1.11 -11.43 -14.71
C VAL A 157 1.40 -12.39 -13.57
N GLU A 158 2.68 -12.58 -13.27
CA GLU A 158 3.11 -13.20 -12.03
C GLU A 158 3.85 -12.18 -11.18
N ILE A 159 3.37 -11.96 -9.95
CA ILE A 159 3.94 -11.00 -9.00
C ILE A 159 4.53 -11.75 -7.83
N THR A 160 5.80 -11.46 -7.52
CA THR A 160 6.36 -11.79 -6.22
C THR A 160 6.23 -10.58 -5.31
N GLY A 161 5.59 -10.78 -4.16
CA GLY A 161 5.34 -9.71 -3.21
C GLY A 161 5.16 -10.20 -1.80
N ASP A 162 5.04 -9.25 -0.88
CA ASP A 162 4.75 -9.53 0.52
C ASP A 162 3.27 -9.22 0.77
N LEU A 163 2.53 -10.23 1.23
CA LEU A 163 1.14 -10.08 1.61
C LEU A 163 1.03 -9.48 3.00
N PHE A 164 0.23 -8.43 3.09
CA PHE A 164 -0.14 -7.76 4.32
C PHE A 164 -1.66 -7.74 4.46
N HIS A 165 -2.17 -8.26 5.57
CA HIS A 165 -3.61 -8.24 5.86
C HIS A 165 -3.90 -7.26 6.98
N TRP A 166 -4.78 -6.28 6.70
CA TRP A 166 -5.18 -5.27 7.67
C TRP A 166 -6.66 -4.95 7.57
N LYS A 167 -7.40 -5.20 8.65
CA LYS A 167 -8.84 -4.86 8.81
C LYS A 167 -9.70 -5.24 7.57
N GLY A 168 -9.54 -6.46 7.08
CA GLY A 168 -10.31 -6.98 5.94
C GLY A 168 -9.77 -6.59 4.56
N ARG A 169 -8.67 -5.83 4.47
CA ARG A 169 -7.96 -5.57 3.21
C ARG A 169 -6.75 -6.48 3.12
N SER A 170 -6.63 -7.17 1.99
CA SER A 170 -5.43 -7.92 1.62
C SER A 170 -4.64 -7.10 0.61
N THR A 171 -3.41 -6.76 0.97
CA THR A 171 -2.52 -5.93 0.16
C THR A 171 -1.29 -6.72 -0.24
N LEU A 172 -0.96 -6.69 -1.53
CA LEU A 172 0.25 -7.26 -2.09
C LEU A 172 1.26 -6.14 -2.34
N ILE A 173 2.34 -6.15 -1.57
CA ILE A 173 3.44 -5.20 -1.71
C ILE A 173 4.41 -5.76 -2.75
N VAL A 174 4.45 -5.13 -3.92
CA VAL A 174 5.20 -5.65 -5.07
C VAL A 174 6.69 -5.62 -4.77
N ARG A 175 7.38 -6.74 -5.03
CA ARG A 175 8.84 -6.82 -5.04
C ARG A 175 9.39 -6.99 -6.45
N ASP A 176 8.77 -7.89 -7.21
CA ASP A 176 9.20 -8.25 -8.55
C ASP A 176 8.01 -8.68 -9.40
N VAL A 177 8.14 -8.52 -10.73
CA VAL A 177 7.09 -8.80 -11.72
C VAL A 177 7.71 -9.55 -12.89
N SER A 178 7.07 -10.64 -13.29
CA SER A 178 7.50 -11.52 -14.40
C SER A 178 6.35 -11.89 -15.31
#